data_AF-A0A943Y8P2-F1
#
_entry.id   AF-A0A943Y8P2-F1
#
_cell.length_a   1.000
_cell.length_b   1.000
_cell.length_c   1.000
_cell.angle_alpha   90.00
_cell.angle_beta   90.00
_cell.angle_gamma   90.00
#
_symmetry.space_group_name_H-M   'P 1'
#
loop_
_entity.id
_entity.type
_entity.pdbx_description
1 polymer ?
#
loop_
_entity_poly.entity_id
_entity_poly.type
_entity_poly.pdbx_seq_one_letter_code
_entity_poly.pdbx_strand_id
1 'polypeptide(L)'
;MDNTNNNAEVFCANCGAKMPAGTKFCISCGKPVGGPAAPNPNMTQQTAYATQAAPMPKTKIGITVGLFAAAIYFAAIFGGYVPVLLLGGYALIAEKDAWLKRVSIKAVAILMMFSFVVTVIGLIPDALAWIASFAYLFEG
;
A
#
# COMPACT_ATOMS: atom_id res chain seq x y z
N MET A 1 51.47 -28.12 2.06
CA MET A 1 50.43 -27.25 1.45
C MET A 1 49.31 -28.21 1.07
N ASP A 2 48.51 -28.56 2.06
CA ASP A 2 47.69 -29.77 2.01
C ASP A 2 46.24 -29.31 2.14
N ASN A 3 45.54 -29.20 1.01
CA ASN A 3 44.10 -28.94 0.99
C ASN A 3 43.38 -30.23 0.61
N THR A 4 43.15 -31.06 1.62
CA THR A 4 42.27 -32.23 1.55
C THR A 4 40.83 -31.78 1.31
N ASN A 5 40.42 -31.68 0.05
CA ASN A 5 39.02 -31.53 -0.33
C ASN A 5 38.34 -32.89 -0.21
N ASN A 6 37.84 -33.23 0.99
CA ASN A 6 36.87 -34.31 1.16
C ASN A 6 35.56 -33.88 0.48
N ASN A 7 35.46 -34.13 -0.83
CA ASN A 7 34.19 -34.11 -1.54
C ASN A 7 33.39 -35.34 -1.09
N ALA A 8 32.73 -35.21 0.06
CA ALA A 8 31.76 -36.20 0.50
C ALA A 8 30.56 -36.13 -0.46
N GLU A 9 30.55 -36.97 -1.47
CA GLU A 9 29.42 -37.10 -2.37
C GLU A 9 28.32 -37.89 -1.65
N VAL A 10 27.09 -37.38 -1.69
CA VAL A 10 25.93 -37.99 -1.07
C VAL A 10 24.90 -38.35 -2.15
N PHE A 11 24.24 -39.48 -1.98
CA PHE A 11 23.18 -39.93 -2.89
C PHE A 11 21.82 -39.41 -2.42
N CYS A 12 21.01 -38.93 -3.35
CA CYS A 12 19.64 -38.54 -3.05
C CYS A 12 18.83 -39.78 -2.66
N ALA A 13 18.27 -39.79 -1.44
CA ALA A 13 17.44 -40.89 -0.96
C ALA A 13 16.13 -41.11 -1.75
N ASN A 14 15.74 -40.16 -2.62
CA ASN A 14 14.50 -40.25 -3.37
C ASN A 14 14.67 -40.77 -4.80
N CYS A 15 15.69 -40.30 -5.54
CA CYS A 15 15.92 -40.70 -6.93
C CYS A 15 17.24 -41.44 -7.18
N GLY A 16 18.11 -41.55 -6.16
CA GLY A 16 19.41 -42.21 -6.28
C GLY A 16 20.49 -41.39 -6.99
N ALA A 17 20.21 -40.16 -7.43
CA ALA A 17 21.21 -39.33 -8.09
C ALA A 17 22.36 -38.96 -7.13
N LYS A 18 23.59 -39.01 -7.65
CA LYS A 18 24.81 -38.62 -6.94
C LYS A 18 24.95 -37.11 -6.90
N MET A 19 25.22 -36.53 -5.73
CA MET A 19 25.30 -35.08 -5.55
C MET A 19 26.42 -34.66 -4.59
N PRO A 20 26.94 -33.42 -4.71
CA PRO A 20 27.88 -32.89 -3.73
C PRO A 20 27.20 -32.64 -2.38
N ALA A 21 27.88 -32.95 -1.27
CA ALA A 21 27.43 -32.59 0.07
C ALA A 21 27.21 -31.08 0.21
N GLY A 22 26.18 -30.71 0.97
CA GLY A 22 25.83 -29.30 1.25
C GLY A 22 24.80 -28.70 0.28
N THR A 23 24.35 -29.44 -0.73
CA THR A 23 23.20 -29.04 -1.55
C THR A 23 21.92 -29.12 -0.72
N LYS A 24 21.04 -28.11 -0.83
CA LYS A 24 19.76 -28.08 -0.10
C LYS A 24 18.65 -28.87 -0.81
N PHE A 25 18.77 -29.03 -2.13
CA PHE A 25 17.79 -29.70 -2.99
C PHE A 25 18.49 -30.58 -4.03
N CYS A 26 17.83 -31.67 -4.41
CA CYS A 26 18.28 -32.57 -5.46
C CYS A 26 18.24 -31.88 -6.82
N ILE A 27 19.38 -31.76 -7.49
CA ILE A 27 19.47 -31.17 -8.84
C ILE A 27 18.82 -32.06 -9.91
N SER A 28 18.67 -33.36 -9.63
CA SER A 28 18.09 -34.32 -10.57
C SER A 28 16.58 -34.48 -10.42
N CYS A 29 16.04 -34.44 -9.19
CA CYS A 29 14.60 -34.67 -8.95
C CYS A 29 13.89 -33.54 -8.18
N GLY A 30 14.60 -32.47 -7.80
CA GLY A 30 14.04 -31.27 -7.14
C GLY A 30 13.69 -31.39 -5.67
N LYS A 31 13.80 -32.58 -5.05
CA LYS A 31 13.39 -32.80 -3.64
C LYS A 31 14.49 -32.39 -2.66
N PRO A 32 14.15 -31.84 -1.47
CA PRO A 32 15.14 -31.41 -0.48
C PRO A 32 15.98 -32.59 0.02
N VAL A 33 17.26 -32.35 0.24
CA VAL A 33 18.22 -33.35 0.77
C VAL A 33 18.78 -32.84 2.09
N GLY A 34 18.31 -33.39 3.21
CA GLY A 34 18.76 -33.04 4.56
C GLY A 34 17.63 -32.58 5.50
N GLY A 35 17.07 -33.55 6.26
CA GLY A 35 16.17 -33.32 7.40
C GLY A 35 14.78 -32.76 7.08
N PRO A 36 13.77 -32.97 7.96
CA PRO A 36 12.43 -32.45 7.74
C PRO A 36 12.48 -30.92 7.76
N ALA A 37 12.15 -30.31 6.63
CA ALA A 37 12.03 -28.87 6.50
C ALA A 37 10.97 -28.37 7.50
N ALA A 38 11.41 -27.69 8.56
CA ALA A 38 10.52 -26.76 9.25
C ALA A 38 10.05 -25.74 8.20
N PRO A 39 8.74 -25.47 8.08
CA PRO A 39 8.26 -24.44 7.18
C PRO A 39 8.93 -23.12 7.52
N ASN A 40 9.73 -22.58 6.60
CA ASN A 40 10.36 -21.27 6.77
C ASN A 40 9.24 -20.20 6.73
N PRO A 41 8.95 -19.50 7.85
CA PRO A 41 7.85 -18.53 7.90
C PRO A 41 8.11 -17.27 7.06
N ASN A 42 9.33 -17.07 6.54
CA ASN A 42 9.71 -15.87 5.80
C ASN A 42 9.43 -15.90 4.28
N MET A 43 8.71 -16.90 3.77
CA MET A 43 8.19 -16.88 2.39
C MET A 43 6.75 -16.33 2.27
N THR A 44 6.24 -15.62 3.28
CA THR A 44 4.95 -14.91 3.17
C THR A 44 5.08 -13.41 2.96
N GLN A 45 6.31 -12.87 2.90
CA GLN A 45 6.53 -11.42 2.80
C GLN A 45 7.52 -11.02 1.69
N GLN A 46 7.38 -11.59 0.49
CA GLN A 46 8.04 -11.06 -0.72
C GLN A 46 7.17 -11.10 -1.99
N THR A 47 5.85 -11.15 -1.84
CA THR A 47 4.91 -10.95 -2.96
C THR A 47 4.28 -9.55 -2.98
N ALA A 48 4.78 -8.62 -2.17
CA ALA A 48 4.22 -7.27 -2.00
C ALA A 48 4.61 -6.27 -3.12
N TYR A 49 4.97 -6.75 -4.30
CA TYR A 49 5.05 -5.95 -5.54
C TYR A 49 4.67 -6.79 -6.75
N ALA A 50 3.55 -7.50 -6.67
CA ALA A 50 2.79 -7.84 -7.86
C ALA A 50 1.42 -7.19 -7.69
N THR A 51 1.00 -6.43 -8.70
CA THR A 51 -0.38 -5.98 -8.90
C THR A 51 -1.26 -7.22 -8.99
N GLN A 52 -1.60 -7.81 -7.85
CA GLN A 52 -2.61 -8.85 -7.78
C GLN A 52 -3.94 -8.12 -7.73
N ALA A 53 -4.60 -8.06 -8.90
CA ALA A 53 -6.03 -7.90 -9.00
C ALA A 53 -6.71 -9.11 -8.31
N ALA A 54 -6.59 -9.19 -6.99
CA ALA A 54 -7.46 -10.03 -6.19
C ALA A 54 -8.89 -9.49 -6.43
N PRO A 55 -9.90 -10.36 -6.55
CA PRO A 55 -11.29 -9.92 -6.69
C PRO A 55 -11.61 -9.03 -5.49
N MET A 56 -11.74 -7.73 -5.73
CA MET A 56 -11.94 -6.76 -4.66
C MET A 56 -13.31 -7.01 -4.01
N PRO A 57 -13.38 -7.04 -2.67
CA PRO A 57 -14.63 -7.26 -1.97
C PRO A 57 -15.66 -6.21 -2.40
N LYS A 58 -16.94 -6.59 -2.35
CA LYS A 58 -18.02 -5.66 -2.62
C LYS A 58 -18.34 -4.89 -1.34
N THR A 59 -18.68 -3.62 -1.48
CA THR A 59 -19.29 -2.80 -0.42
C THR A 59 -20.71 -3.29 -0.13
N LYS A 60 -21.30 -2.87 0.98
CA LYS A 60 -22.68 -3.24 1.34
C LYS A 60 -23.71 -2.84 0.30
N ILE A 61 -23.42 -1.80 -0.47
CA ILE A 61 -24.25 -1.31 -1.58
C ILE A 61 -24.04 -2.09 -2.89
N GLY A 62 -23.21 -3.13 -2.89
CA GLY A 62 -23.00 -4.04 -4.03
C GLY A 62 -21.94 -3.59 -5.05
N ILE A 63 -21.33 -2.42 -4.85
CA ILE A 63 -20.27 -1.86 -5.71
C ILE A 63 -18.91 -2.44 -5.28
N THR A 64 -17.92 -2.54 -6.17
CA THR A 64 -16.56 -2.96 -5.78
C THR A 64 -15.91 -1.89 -4.89
N VAL A 65 -15.17 -2.30 -3.86
CA VAL A 65 -14.45 -1.33 -2.99
C VAL A 65 -13.51 -0.42 -3.78
N GLY A 66 -12.95 -0.91 -4.90
CA GLY A 66 -12.14 -0.11 -5.81
C GLY A 66 -12.90 1.00 -6.52
N LEU A 67 -14.08 0.69 -7.07
CA LEU A 67 -14.89 1.71 -7.74
C LEU A 67 -15.37 2.76 -6.74
N PHE A 68 -15.74 2.35 -5.53
CA PHE A 68 -16.11 3.28 -4.47
C PHE A 68 -14.93 4.17 -4.04
N ALA A 69 -13.74 3.59 -3.86
CA ALA A 69 -12.53 4.35 -3.57
C ALA A 69 -12.20 5.36 -4.68
N ALA A 70 -12.32 4.97 -5.95
CA ALA A 70 -12.13 5.88 -7.08
C ALA A 70 -13.14 7.04 -7.06
N ALA A 71 -14.41 6.77 -6.73
CA ALA A 71 -15.43 7.81 -6.59
C ALA A 71 -15.11 8.82 -5.47
N ILE A 72 -14.58 8.36 -4.33
CA ILE A 72 -14.14 9.25 -3.24
C ILE A 72 -13.03 10.19 -3.72
N TYR A 73 -12.00 9.65 -4.39
CA TYR A 73 -10.89 10.48 -4.89
C TYR A 73 -11.34 11.45 -5.99
N PHE A 74 -12.20 10.99 -6.90
CA PHE A 74 -12.75 11.86 -7.94
C PHE A 74 -13.58 13.00 -7.32
N ALA A 75 -14.42 12.71 -6.33
CA ALA A 75 -15.19 13.70 -5.59
C ALA A 75 -14.28 14.70 -4.86
N ALA A 76 -13.13 14.26 -4.33
CA ALA A 76 -12.16 15.15 -3.70
C ALA A 76 -11.54 16.16 -4.68
N ILE A 77 -11.35 15.78 -5.94
CA ILE A 77 -10.74 16.66 -6.96
C ILE A 77 -11.76 17.66 -7.52
N PHE A 78 -12.98 17.22 -7.85
CA PHE A 78 -13.94 18.04 -8.60
C PHE A 78 -15.20 18.44 -7.83
N GLY A 79 -15.51 17.77 -6.71
CA GLY A 79 -16.79 17.91 -6.03
C GLY A 79 -16.78 18.81 -4.78
N GLY A 80 -15.60 19.23 -4.32
CA GLY A 80 -15.45 19.95 -3.04
C GLY A 80 -15.65 19.06 -1.81
N TYR A 81 -15.79 19.68 -0.62
CA TYR A 81 -15.84 18.96 0.66
C TYR A 81 -17.10 18.11 0.86
N VAL A 82 -18.24 18.55 0.34
CA VAL A 82 -19.53 17.90 0.61
C VAL A 82 -19.57 16.45 0.12
N PRO A 83 -19.30 16.13 -1.16
CA PRO A 83 -19.41 14.75 -1.64
C PRO A 83 -18.32 13.84 -1.06
N VAL A 84 -17.11 14.34 -0.82
CA VAL A 84 -16.02 13.54 -0.22
C VAL A 84 -16.26 13.25 1.26
N LEU A 85 -16.80 14.19 2.03
CA LEU A 85 -17.17 13.95 3.44
C LEU A 85 -18.36 13.00 3.54
N LEU A 86 -19.33 13.09 2.62
CA LEU A 86 -20.47 12.19 2.59
C LEU A 86 -20.03 10.76 2.24
N LEU A 87 -19.30 10.57 1.14
CA LEU A 87 -18.85 9.24 0.70
C LEU A 87 -17.80 8.65 1.64
N GLY A 88 -16.81 9.45 2.04
CA GLY A 88 -15.76 9.05 2.97
C GLY A 88 -16.31 8.75 4.36
N GLY A 89 -17.18 9.61 4.88
CA GLY A 89 -17.87 9.40 6.16
C GLY A 89 -18.77 8.16 6.13
N TYR A 90 -19.52 7.96 5.05
CA TYR A 90 -20.29 6.73 4.85
C TYR A 90 -19.40 5.48 4.87
N ALA A 91 -18.30 5.46 4.11
CA ALA A 91 -17.37 4.32 4.10
C ALA A 91 -16.74 4.07 5.48
N LEU A 92 -16.43 5.12 6.23
CA LEU A 92 -15.85 5.01 7.57
C LEU A 92 -16.82 4.35 8.57
N ILE A 93 -18.10 4.67 8.49
CA ILE A 93 -19.11 4.22 9.45
C ILE A 93 -19.74 2.89 9.03
N ALA A 94 -20.18 2.78 7.77
CA ALA A 94 -21.00 1.66 7.30
C ALA A 94 -20.15 0.47 6.82
N GLU A 95 -18.96 0.72 6.27
CA GLU A 95 -18.12 -0.36 5.73
C GLU A 95 -17.19 -0.93 6.80
N LYS A 96 -17.03 -2.25 6.80
CA LYS A 96 -16.14 -2.98 7.71
C LYS A 96 -14.77 -3.24 7.11
N ASP A 97 -14.60 -2.98 5.82
CA ASP A 97 -13.37 -3.24 5.09
C ASP A 97 -12.25 -2.31 5.59
N ALA A 98 -11.22 -2.91 6.19
CA ALA A 98 -10.12 -2.17 6.80
C ALA A 98 -9.27 -1.44 5.75
N TRP A 99 -9.19 -1.98 4.53
CA TRP A 99 -8.48 -1.34 3.43
C TRP A 99 -9.23 -0.07 2.99
N LEU A 100 -10.53 -0.15 2.78
CA LEU A 100 -11.36 0.98 2.37
C LEU A 100 -11.35 2.10 3.41
N LYS A 101 -11.44 1.77 4.71
CA LYS A 101 -11.32 2.77 5.78
C LYS A 101 -9.99 3.53 5.70
N ARG A 102 -8.86 2.83 5.51
CA ARG A 102 -7.54 3.48 5.37
C ARG A 102 -7.48 4.37 4.14
N VAL A 103 -8.07 3.94 3.03
CA VAL A 103 -8.15 4.73 1.80
C VAL A 103 -9.00 5.98 2.01
N SER A 104 -10.19 5.85 2.60
CA SER A 104 -11.06 6.99 2.93
C SER A 104 -10.36 7.99 3.86
N ILE A 105 -9.65 7.52 4.89
CA ILE A 105 -8.88 8.40 5.80
C ILE A 105 -7.80 9.16 5.03
N LYS A 106 -7.03 8.47 4.19
CA LYS A 106 -6.00 9.11 3.36
C LYS A 106 -6.60 10.17 2.43
N ALA A 107 -7.73 9.88 1.78
CA ALA A 107 -8.39 10.83 0.90
C ALA A 107 -8.81 12.10 1.64
N VAL A 108 -9.44 11.96 2.81
CA VAL A 108 -9.84 13.11 3.66
C VAL A 108 -8.62 13.89 4.15
N ALA A 109 -7.55 13.20 4.58
CA ALA A 109 -6.33 13.86 5.04
C ALA A 109 -5.63 14.64 3.92
N ILE A 110 -5.54 14.07 2.71
CA ILE A 110 -4.98 14.73 1.53
C ILE A 110 -5.79 15.99 1.18
N LEU A 111 -7.13 15.89 1.20
CA LEU A 111 -8.01 17.03 0.95
C LEU A 111 -7.80 18.15 1.99
N MET A 112 -7.75 17.81 3.28
CA MET A 112 -7.49 18.79 4.35
C MET A 112 -6.12 19.46 4.18
N MET A 113 -5.08 18.69 3.87
CA MET A 113 -3.74 19.22 3.65
C MET A 113 -3.70 20.17 2.45
N PHE A 114 -4.29 19.77 1.33
CA PHE A 114 -4.36 20.63 0.14
C PHE A 114 -5.17 21.91 0.41
N SER A 115 -6.31 21.79 1.09
CA SER A 115 -7.10 22.94 1.54
C SER A 115 -6.26 23.92 2.34
N PHE A 116 -5.52 23.42 3.32
CA PHE A 116 -4.69 24.26 4.19
C PHE A 116 -3.66 25.03 3.37
N VAL A 117 -2.99 24.36 2.43
CA VAL A 117 -2.02 25.00 1.53
C VAL A 117 -2.69 26.10 0.69
N VAL A 118 -3.85 25.83 0.09
CA VAL A 118 -4.58 26.82 -0.72
C VAL A 118 -5.02 28.01 0.15
N THR A 119 -5.52 27.77 1.35
CA THR A 119 -5.91 28.83 2.29
C THR A 119 -4.72 29.70 2.69
N VAL A 120 -3.56 29.11 2.97
CA VAL A 120 -2.34 29.88 3.30
C VAL A 120 -1.89 30.75 2.12
N ILE A 121 -1.95 30.24 0.90
CA ILE A 121 -1.61 31.00 -0.31
C ILE A 121 -2.60 32.16 -0.51
N GLY A 122 -3.91 31.89 -0.34
CA GLY A 122 -4.97 32.90 -0.45
C GLY A 122 -4.91 33.99 0.63
N LEU A 123 -4.33 33.69 1.79
CA LEU A 123 -4.20 34.66 2.88
C LEU A 123 -3.31 35.87 2.51
N ILE A 124 -2.38 35.70 1.58
CA ILE A 124 -1.44 36.77 1.16
C ILE A 124 -2.18 37.93 0.48
N PRO A 125 -2.93 37.73 -0.62
CA PRO A 125 -3.67 38.82 -1.25
C PRO A 125 -4.74 39.41 -0.33
N ASP A 126 -5.43 38.57 0.47
CA ASP A 126 -6.43 39.03 1.43
C ASP A 126 -5.81 39.96 2.50
N ALA A 127 -4.63 39.59 3.02
CA ALA A 127 -3.90 40.42 3.97
C ALA A 127 -3.42 41.74 3.34
N LEU A 128 -2.93 41.71 2.11
CA LEU A 128 -2.54 42.93 1.39
C LEU A 128 -3.73 43.86 1.13
N ALA A 129 -4.87 43.31 0.72
CA ALA A 129 -6.10 44.07 0.51
C ALA A 129 -6.61 44.72 1.80
N TRP A 130 -6.50 44.01 2.93
CA TRP A 130 -6.81 44.55 4.24
C TRP A 130 -5.88 45.72 4.62
N ILE A 131 -4.56 45.58 4.40
CA ILE A 131 -3.58 46.64 4.66
C ILE A 131 -3.86 47.86 3.78
N ALA A 132 -4.14 47.67 2.50
CA ALA A 132 -4.46 48.76 1.58
C ALA A 132 -5.73 49.50 2.02
N SER A 133 -6.78 48.77 2.40
CA SER A 133 -8.03 49.35 2.90
C SER A 133 -7.82 50.18 4.17
N PHE A 134 -6.91 49.74 5.05
CA PHE A 134 -6.52 50.49 6.23
C PHE A 134 -5.75 51.77 5.85
N ALA A 135 -4.79 51.70 4.92
CA ALA A 135 -4.03 52.86 4.45
C ALA A 135 -4.92 53.96 3.87
N TYR A 136 -5.90 53.60 3.01
CA TYR A 136 -6.87 54.54 2.45
C TYR A 136 -7.72 55.26 3.51
N LEU A 137 -7.93 54.63 4.67
CA LEU A 137 -8.70 55.21 5.77
C LEU A 137 -7.92 56.33 6.49
N PHE A 138 -6.59 56.33 6.43
CA PHE A 138 -5.73 57.41 6.96
C PHE A 138 -5.34 58.45 5.90
N GLU A 139 -5.50 58.13 4.62
CA GLU A 139 -5.33 59.06 3.50
C GLU A 139 -6.64 59.81 3.15
N GLY A 140 -7.73 59.56 3.88
CA GLY A 140 -9.03 60.23 3.77
C GLY A 140 -9.24 61.34 4.79
#